data_AF-A0A947V271-F1
#
_entry.id   AF-A0A947V271-F1
#
_cell.length_a   1.000
_cell.length_b   1.000
_cell.length_c   1.000
_cell.angle_alpha   90.00
_cell.angle_beta   90.00
_cell.angle_gamma   90.00
#
_symmetry.space_group_name_H-M   'P 1'
#
loop_
_entity.id
_entity.type
_entity.pdbx_description
1 polymer ?
#
loop_
_entity_poly.entity_id
_entity_poly.type
_entity_poly.pdbx_seq_one_letter_code
_entity_poly.pdbx_strand_id
1 'polypeptide(L)'
;IEMLMAAMEAFRQDVGRYPTQQEGLAALAADPGVKNWDGAYLKRAVPNDPWGNPYRYRNPGEHGAVDIFSYGRDNEPGGEKENADLGSWEWVRPKATAM
;
A
#
# COMPACT_ATOMS: atom_id res chain seq x y z
N ILE A 1 -4.98 -4.12 -3.01
CA ILE A 1 -4.49 -3.28 -1.90
C ILE A 1 -4.35 -4.07 -0.59
N GLU A 2 -5.38 -4.80 -0.14
CA GLU A 2 -5.34 -5.57 1.12
C GLU A 2 -4.10 -6.48 1.28
N MET A 3 -3.74 -7.25 0.24
CA MET A 3 -2.54 -8.08 0.26
C MET A 3 -1.25 -7.28 0.50
N LEU A 4 -1.14 -6.08 -0.09
CA LEU A 4 0.02 -5.22 0.10
C LEU A 4 0.07 -4.67 1.53
N MET A 5 -1.09 -4.34 2.11
CA MET A 5 -1.17 -3.94 3.52
C MET A 5 -0.78 -5.09 4.46
N ALA A 6 -1.23 -6.31 4.19
CA ALA A 6 -0.81 -7.48 4.99
C ALA A 6 0.71 -7.69 4.93
N ALA A 7 1.33 -7.51 3.76
CA ALA A 7 2.78 -7.57 3.61
C ALA A 7 3.50 -6.42 4.34
N MET A 8 2.91 -5.21 4.37
CA MET A 8 3.44 -4.08 5.15
C MET A 8 3.45 -4.37 6.66
N GLU A 9 2.39 -4.98 7.19
CA GLU A 9 2.34 -5.39 8.60
C GLU A 9 3.40 -6.45 8.94
N ALA A 10 3.59 -7.44 8.06
CA ALA A 10 4.63 -8.45 8.23
C ALA A 10 6.04 -7.81 8.23
N PHE A 11 6.33 -6.92 7.28
CA PHE A 11 7.58 -6.16 7.27
C PHE A 11 7.79 -5.40 8.58
N ARG A 12 6.73 -4.74 9.08
CA ARG A 12 6.79 -3.99 10.33
C ARG A 12 7.02 -4.89 11.54
N GLN A 13 6.47 -6.10 11.55
CA GLN A 13 6.66 -7.05 12.64
C GLN A 13 8.15 -7.44 12.77
N ASP A 14 8.82 -7.68 11.65
CA ASP A 14 10.20 -8.16 11.66
C ASP A 14 11.22 -7.02 11.79
N VAL A 15 11.01 -5.92 11.06
CA VAL A 15 11.93 -4.77 11.01
C VAL A 15 11.62 -3.74 12.11
N GLY A 16 10.42 -3.76 12.69
CA GLY A 16 9.96 -2.84 13.74
C GLY A 16 9.41 -1.50 13.23
N ARG A 17 9.36 -1.30 11.90
CA ARG A 17 8.82 -0.11 11.23
C ARG A 17 8.30 -0.48 9.85
N TYR A 18 7.44 0.35 9.26
CA TYR A 18 7.13 0.23 7.82
C TYR A 18 8.34 0.63 6.95
N PRO A 19 8.36 0.24 5.66
CA PRO A 19 9.33 0.74 4.71
C PRO A 19 9.35 2.27 4.66
N THR A 20 10.51 2.89 4.50
CA THR A 20 10.60 4.34 4.28
C THR A 20 9.99 4.71 2.92
N GLN A 21 9.75 6.00 2.69
CA GLN A 21 9.25 6.46 1.39
C GLN A 21 10.17 6.06 0.23
N GLN A 22 11.49 6.00 0.46
CA GLN A 22 12.48 5.66 -0.55
C GLN A 22 12.62 4.15 -0.78
N GLU A 23 12.44 3.35 0.27
CA GLU A 23 12.38 1.88 0.17
C GLU A 23 11.09 1.43 -0.55
N GLY A 24 9.97 2.07 -0.23
CA GLY A 24 8.68 1.88 -0.90
C GLY A 24 8.15 0.46 -0.90
N LEU A 25 7.27 0.16 -1.86
CA LEU A 25 6.69 -1.18 -2.02
C LEU A 25 7.72 -2.23 -2.46
N ALA A 26 8.85 -1.81 -3.03
CA ALA A 26 9.90 -2.72 -3.47
C ALA A 26 10.53 -3.50 -2.31
N ALA A 27 10.59 -2.89 -1.11
CA ALA A 27 11.07 -3.53 0.12
C ALA A 27 10.23 -4.74 0.56
N LEU A 28 9.02 -4.90 0.01
CA LEU A 28 8.18 -6.07 0.27
C LEU A 28 8.63 -7.30 -0.54
N ALA A 29 9.32 -7.10 -1.67
CA ALA A 29 9.75 -8.15 -2.57
C ALA A 29 11.26 -8.39 -2.57
N ALA A 30 12.06 -7.39 -2.18
CA ALA A 30 13.52 -7.46 -2.12
C ALA A 30 14.04 -6.84 -0.83
N ASP A 31 15.13 -7.38 -0.30
CA ASP A 31 15.79 -6.87 0.90
C ASP A 31 16.31 -5.43 0.65
N PRO A 32 15.83 -4.43 1.41
CA PRO A 32 16.31 -3.05 1.30
C PRO A 32 17.64 -2.81 2.04
N GLY A 33 18.30 -3.85 2.56
CA GLY A 33 19.54 -3.76 3.32
C GLY A 33 19.32 -3.37 4.78
N VAL A 34 18.17 -3.76 5.35
CA VAL A 34 17.78 -3.41 6.72
C VAL A 34 17.90 -4.60 7.65
N LYS A 35 18.24 -4.32 8.92
CA LYS A 35 18.37 -5.36 9.94
C LYS A 35 17.02 -6.05 10.18
N ASN A 36 17.08 -7.37 10.41
CA ASN A 36 15.93 -8.23 10.72
C ASN A 36 14.91 -8.40 9.58
N TRP A 37 15.26 -8.02 8.34
CA TRP A 37 14.40 -8.36 7.20
C TRP A 37 14.37 -9.89 7.01
N ASP A 38 13.18 -10.49 7.08
CA ASP A 38 12.96 -11.95 6.93
C ASP A 38 12.04 -12.26 5.73
N GLY A 39 12.01 -11.34 4.77
CA GLY A 39 11.18 -11.47 3.57
C GLY A 39 11.71 -12.51 2.56
N ALA A 40 11.16 -12.58 1.35
CA ALA A 40 10.20 -11.64 0.77
C ALA A 40 8.77 -11.79 1.35
N TYR A 41 8.11 -10.67 1.61
CA TYR A 41 6.74 -10.60 2.12
C TYR A 41 5.69 -10.76 1.01
N LEU A 42 6.13 -10.70 -0.25
CA LEU A 42 5.32 -11.01 -1.43
C LEU A 42 5.90 -12.22 -2.17
N LYS A 43 5.01 -13.11 -2.63
CA LYS A 43 5.40 -14.28 -3.45
C LYS A 43 5.95 -13.91 -4.82
N ARG A 44 5.67 -12.70 -5.31
CA ARG A 44 6.06 -12.16 -6.61
C ARG A 44 6.36 -10.68 -6.44
N ALA A 45 6.85 -10.04 -7.50
CA ALA A 45 6.96 -8.59 -7.56
C ALA A 45 5.61 -7.92 -7.25
N VAL A 46 5.68 -6.66 -6.79
CA VAL A 46 4.51 -5.83 -6.54
C VAL A 46 3.67 -5.76 -7.82
N PRO A 47 2.41 -6.21 -7.80
CA PRO A 47 1.55 -6.12 -8.98
C PRO A 47 1.18 -4.66 -9.26
N ASN A 48 0.90 -4.37 -10.52
CA ASN A 48 0.22 -3.14 -10.88
C ASN A 48 -1.24 -3.18 -10.40
N ASP A 49 -1.86 -2.01 -10.37
CA ASP A 49 -3.29 -1.84 -10.15
C ASP A 49 -4.11 -2.40 -11.34
N PRO A 50 -5.46 -2.44 -11.24
CA PRO A 50 -6.32 -2.99 -12.28
C PRO A 50 -6.19 -2.31 -13.66
N TRP A 51 -5.67 -1.09 -13.71
CA TRP A 51 -5.48 -0.31 -14.94
C TRP A 51 -4.05 -0.38 -15.46
N GLY A 52 -3.18 -1.13 -14.80
CA GLY A 52 -1.80 -1.34 -15.20
C GLY A 52 -0.82 -0.29 -14.67
N ASN A 53 -1.26 0.61 -13.78
CA ASN A 53 -0.39 1.59 -13.14
C ASN A 53 0.26 1.01 -11.87
N PRO A 54 1.48 1.42 -11.49
CA PRO A 54 2.05 1.04 -10.22
C PRO A 54 1.22 1.59 -9.05
N TYR A 55 1.03 0.78 -8.00
CA TYR A 55 0.50 1.30 -6.74
C TYR A 55 1.43 2.36 -6.15
N ARG A 56 0.83 3.38 -5.53
CA ARG A 56 1.52 4.45 -4.83
C ARG A 56 1.58 4.10 -3.34
N TYR A 57 2.67 4.53 -2.73
CA TYR A 57 2.93 4.35 -1.31
C TYR A 57 3.27 5.70 -0.68
N ARG A 58 2.74 5.94 0.51
CA ARG A 58 3.02 7.15 1.28
C ARG A 58 3.33 6.79 2.74
N ASN A 59 4.47 7.28 3.21
CA ASN A 59 4.89 7.22 4.61
C ASN A 59 5.59 8.54 5.00
N PRO A 60 5.04 9.32 5.96
CA PRO A 60 3.85 9.04 6.76
C PRO A 60 2.54 9.12 5.95
N GLY A 61 1.61 8.21 6.20
CA GLY A 61 0.28 8.21 5.57
C GLY A 61 -0.57 9.42 5.98
N GLU A 62 -1.53 9.78 5.14
CA GLU A 62 -2.57 10.78 5.45
C GLU A 62 -3.77 10.15 6.16
N HIS A 63 -4.04 8.86 5.92
CA HIS A 63 -5.21 8.16 6.45
C HIS A 63 -4.87 7.16 7.56
N GLY A 64 -3.59 7.04 7.92
CA GLY A 64 -3.07 6.09 8.89
C GLY A 64 -1.56 6.19 9.01
N ALA A 65 -0.92 5.14 9.53
CA ALA A 65 0.55 5.11 9.62
C ALA A 65 1.21 5.15 8.23
N VAL A 66 0.64 4.41 7.28
CA VAL A 66 1.05 4.38 5.88
C VAL A 66 -0.17 4.22 4.98
N ASP A 67 -0.07 4.75 3.76
CA ASP A 67 -1.11 4.61 2.75
C ASP A 67 -0.60 3.84 1.53
N ILE A 68 -1.43 2.97 0.97
CA ILE A 68 -1.24 2.35 -0.34
C ILE A 68 -2.46 2.65 -1.19
N PHE A 69 -2.26 3.23 -2.38
CA PHE A 69 -3.37 3.68 -3.21
C PHE A 69 -3.08 3.63 -4.72
N SER A 70 -4.14 3.70 -5.51
CA SER A 70 -4.15 3.85 -6.97
C SER A 70 -5.01 5.07 -7.31
N TYR A 71 -4.60 5.85 -8.30
CA TYR A 71 -5.33 7.02 -8.82
C TYR A 71 -6.35 6.64 -9.90
N GLY A 72 -6.92 5.43 -9.82
CA GLY A 72 -7.89 5.00 -10.81
C GLY A 72 -7.32 4.83 -12.23
N ARG A 73 -8.24 4.82 -13.19
CA ARG A 73 -7.97 4.64 -14.62
C ARG A 73 -7.21 5.81 -15.26
N ASP A 74 -7.50 7.04 -14.84
CA ASP A 74 -6.87 8.25 -15.38
C ASP A 74 -5.51 8.56 -14.75
N ASN A 75 -5.16 7.88 -13.64
CA ASN A 75 -3.90 8.05 -12.92
C ASN A 75 -3.70 9.49 -12.41
N GLU A 76 -4.79 10.18 -12.10
CA GLU A 76 -4.84 11.50 -11.49
C GLU A 76 -5.59 11.45 -10.15
N PRO A 77 -5.23 12.30 -9.17
CA PRO A 77 -5.91 12.32 -7.89
C PRO A 77 -7.39 12.72 -8.03
N GLY A 78 -8.25 12.02 -7.32
CA GLY A 78 -9.69 12.26 -7.28
C GLY A 78 -10.47 11.36 -8.23
N GLY A 79 -11.23 11.95 -9.15
CA GLY A 79 -12.04 11.22 -10.12
C GLY A 79 -13.32 10.58 -9.55
N GLU A 80 -14.08 9.95 -10.45
CA GLU A 80 -15.31 9.23 -10.13
C GLU A 80 -15.34 7.88 -10.85
N LYS A 81 -16.09 6.91 -10.29
CA LYS A 81 -16.26 5.57 -10.88
C LYS A 81 -14.92 4.87 -11.09
N GLU A 82 -14.56 4.55 -12.33
CA GLU A 82 -13.28 3.90 -12.66
C GLU A 82 -12.08 4.84 -12.48
N ASN A 83 -12.31 6.15 -12.44
CA ASN A 83 -11.27 7.13 -12.19
C ASN A 83 -11.12 7.44 -10.69
N ALA A 84 -12.01 6.92 -9.84
CA ALA A 84 -11.94 7.20 -8.41
C ALA A 84 -10.68 6.61 -7.80
N ASP A 85 -10.03 7.39 -6.93
CA ASP A 85 -8.93 6.92 -6.09
C ASP A 85 -9.34 5.70 -5.27
N LEU A 86 -8.49 4.67 -5.30
CA LEU A 86 -8.65 3.46 -4.50
C LEU A 86 -7.53 3.39 -3.47
N GLY A 87 -7.85 3.50 -2.19
CA GLY A 87 -6.88 3.53 -1.10
C GLY A 87 -7.04 2.44 -0.05
N SER A 88 -5.97 2.16 0.70
CA SER A 88 -5.95 1.24 1.85
C SER A 88 -6.92 1.63 2.96
N TRP A 89 -7.36 2.89 3.00
CA TRP A 89 -8.28 3.44 3.99
C TRP A 89 -9.76 3.19 3.68
N GLU A 90 -10.12 2.85 2.44
CA GLU A 90 -11.52 2.64 2.04
C GLU A 90 -12.20 1.52 2.82
N TRP A 91 -11.44 0.49 3.21
CA TRP A 91 -11.94 -0.64 3.99
C TRP A 91 -11.94 -0.40 5.50
N VAL A 92 -11.23 0.64 5.98
CA VAL A 92 -11.13 0.96 7.42
C VAL A 92 -12.27 1.89 7.86
N ARG A 93 -13.07 2.43 6.93
CA ARG A 93 -14.27 3.18 7.32
C ARG A 93 -15.29 2.21 7.92
N PRO A 94 -15.71 2.36 9.19
CA PRO A 94 -16.90 1.66 9.66
C PRO A 94 -18.02 2.04 8.69
N LYS A 95 -18.74 1.05 8.15
CA LYS A 95 -19.98 1.32 7.40
C LYS A 95 -20.79 2.28 8.26
N ALA A 96 -20.98 3.50 7.78
CA ALA A 96 -21.92 4.39 8.42
C ALA A 96 -23.27 3.67 8.36
N THR A 97 -23.71 3.14 9.49
CA THR A 97 -25.09 2.72 9.67
C THR A 97 -25.90 4.00 9.53
N ALA A 98 -26.45 4.22 8.33
CA ALA A 98 -27.48 5.21 8.13
C ALA A 98 -28.65 4.82 9.05
N MET A 99 -28.96 5.67 10.03
CA MET A 99 -30.21 5.67 10.77
C MET A 99 -31.25 6.47 10.00
#